data_AF-A0A0M8Z8K1-F1
#
_entry.id   AF-A0A0M8Z8K1-F1
#
_cell.length_a   1.000
_cell.length_b   1.000
_cell.length_c   1.000
_cell.angle_alpha   90.00
_cell.angle_beta   90.00
_cell.angle_gamma   90.00
#
_symmetry.space_group_name_H-M   'P 1'
#
loop_
_entity.id
_entity.type
_entity.pdbx_description
1 polymer ?
#
loop_
_entity_poly.entity_id
_entity_poly.type
_entity_poly.pdbx_seq_one_letter_code
_entity_poly.pdbx_strand_id
1 'polypeptide(L)'
;MKPTTRRTLAAVVTGAAAAVGAAVTPAAAAGAIPVPVPLGGAETALGMELPEVAGELPVPTAGAPEGPRYVEGRLLPDRTLPQVPVHGGLPGVDLRQPVPHVLGEDFDHAGLDAPASGLRTRTPGLSLDAPLTAPDPGALGLPSPKLPEAGVLAPALRTAPVANLGVGPGL
;
A
#
# COMPACT_ATOMS: atom_id res chain seq x y z
N MET A 1 53.25 -7.41 24.16
CA MET A 1 52.65 -6.05 24.11
C MET A 1 51.17 -6.18 24.41
N LYS A 2 50.65 -5.51 25.44
CA LYS A 2 49.26 -5.64 25.93
C LYS A 2 48.33 -4.79 25.05
N PRO A 3 47.30 -5.35 24.38
CA PRO A 3 46.36 -4.54 23.63
C PRO A 3 45.43 -3.84 24.61
N THR A 4 45.42 -2.51 24.54
CA THR A 4 44.66 -1.64 25.42
C THR A 4 43.17 -1.73 25.13
N THR A 5 42.39 -2.15 26.13
CA THR A 5 40.92 -2.29 26.22
C THR A 5 40.11 -1.07 25.74
N ARG A 6 40.75 0.09 25.54
CA ARG A 6 40.09 1.34 25.12
C ARG A 6 39.73 1.41 23.64
N ARG A 7 40.38 0.63 22.77
CA ARG A 7 40.09 0.65 21.32
C ARG A 7 38.85 -0.17 20.94
N THR A 8 38.57 -1.24 21.67
CA THR A 8 37.42 -2.12 21.41
C THR A 8 36.10 -1.47 21.78
N LEU A 9 36.07 -0.64 22.83
CA LEU A 9 34.85 0.05 23.26
C LEU A 9 34.41 1.14 22.27
N ALA A 10 35.36 1.83 21.64
CA ALA A 10 35.06 2.84 20.63
C ALA A 10 34.40 2.22 19.39
N ALA A 11 34.88 1.06 18.93
CA ALA A 11 34.27 0.36 17.79
C ALA A 11 32.84 -0.13 18.09
N VAL A 12 32.58 -0.61 19.31
CA VAL A 12 31.24 -1.07 19.73
C VAL A 12 30.25 0.10 19.84
N VAL A 13 30.68 1.25 20.37
CA VAL A 13 29.82 2.43 20.51
C VAL A 13 29.51 3.06 19.14
N THR A 14 30.48 3.06 18.21
CA THR A 14 30.22 3.55 16.83
C THR A 14 29.36 2.56 16.03
N GLY A 15 29.47 1.26 16.26
CA GLY A 15 28.61 0.24 15.65
C GLY A 15 27.15 0.30 16.13
N ALA A 16 26.93 0.52 17.43
CA ALA A 16 25.58 0.66 18.00
C ALA A 16 24.85 1.91 17.47
N ALA A 17 25.56 3.00 17.20
CA ALA A 17 24.97 4.20 16.62
C ALA A 17 24.57 4.03 15.14
N ALA A 18 25.32 3.23 14.37
CA ALA A 18 24.99 2.92 12.98
C ALA A 18 23.80 1.95 12.86
N ALA A 19 23.69 0.98 13.77
CA ALA A 19 22.55 0.05 13.81
C ALA A 19 21.25 0.73 14.28
N VAL A 20 21.32 1.68 15.21
CA VAL A 20 20.15 2.46 15.64
C VAL A 20 19.79 3.56 14.63
N GLY A 21 20.78 4.10 13.89
CA GLY A 21 20.57 5.09 12.84
C GLY A 21 19.86 4.56 11.59
N ALA A 22 19.91 3.24 11.35
CA ALA A 22 19.18 2.58 10.27
C ALA A 22 17.70 2.28 10.62
N ALA A 23 17.32 2.35 11.91
CA ALA A 23 15.98 1.98 12.38
C ALA A 23 15.01 3.18 12.50
N VAL A 24 15.45 4.41 12.20
CA VAL A 24 14.61 5.61 12.32
C VAL A 24 14.70 6.45 11.05
N THR A 25 14.33 5.86 9.92
CA THR A 25 13.83 6.67 8.80
C THR A 25 12.50 7.32 9.24
N PRO A 26 12.38 8.66 9.19
CA PRO A 26 11.17 9.32 9.63
C PRO A 26 9.98 8.86 8.76
N ALA A 27 8.93 8.38 9.44
CA ALA A 27 7.69 7.85 8.86
C ALA A 27 6.95 8.82 7.92
N ALA A 28 7.37 10.08 7.84
CA ALA A 28 6.82 11.08 6.92
C ALA A 28 7.27 10.91 5.46
N ALA A 29 8.32 10.12 5.19
CA ALA A 29 8.84 9.88 3.83
C ALA A 29 8.61 8.45 3.32
N ALA A 30 8.14 7.54 4.18
CA ALA A 30 7.92 6.15 3.82
C ALA A 30 6.49 5.96 3.31
N GLY A 31 6.33 5.51 2.06
CA GLY A 31 5.02 5.14 1.49
C GLY A 31 4.35 3.95 2.20
N ALA A 32 5.08 3.26 3.08
CA ALA A 32 4.61 2.14 3.89
C ALA A 32 5.34 2.07 5.24
N ILE A 33 4.66 1.53 6.26
CA ILE A 33 5.16 1.32 7.62
C ILE A 33 5.62 -0.14 7.74
N PRO A 34 6.88 -0.42 8.13
CA PRO A 34 7.34 -1.79 8.37
C PRO A 34 6.69 -2.37 9.62
N VAL A 35 6.22 -3.61 9.53
CA VAL A 35 5.57 -4.37 10.60
C VAL A 35 6.31 -5.71 10.75
N PRO A 36 7.28 -5.82 11.68
CA PRO A 36 8.00 -7.07 11.91
C PRO A 36 7.15 -8.07 12.69
N VAL A 37 7.25 -9.37 12.35
CA VAL A 37 6.66 -10.47 13.13
C VAL A 37 7.75 -11.04 14.07
N PRO A 38 7.61 -10.95 15.40
CA PRO A 38 8.66 -11.34 16.32
C PRO A 38 8.69 -12.86 16.55
N LEU A 39 9.45 -13.59 15.73
CA LEU A 39 9.59 -15.05 15.84
C LEU A 39 10.84 -15.51 16.62
N GLY A 40 11.77 -14.61 16.93
CA GLY A 40 13.02 -14.94 17.63
C GLY A 40 12.86 -15.56 19.04
N GLY A 41 11.74 -15.28 19.71
CA GLY A 41 11.42 -15.93 21.00
C GLY A 41 11.12 -17.42 20.85
N ALA A 42 10.50 -17.83 19.74
CA ALA A 42 10.18 -19.22 19.45
C ALA A 42 11.39 -19.99 18.91
N GLU A 43 12.24 -19.35 18.10
CA GLU A 43 13.55 -19.90 17.68
C GLU A 43 14.41 -20.30 18.88
N THR A 44 14.52 -19.39 19.85
CA THR A 44 15.31 -19.63 21.07
C THR A 44 14.75 -20.79 21.90
N ALA A 45 13.42 -20.95 21.94
CA ALA A 45 12.76 -22.01 22.70
C ALA A 45 12.82 -23.38 22.01
N LEU A 46 12.78 -23.39 20.67
CA LEU A 46 12.76 -24.61 19.86
C LEU A 46 14.17 -25.06 19.42
N GLY A 47 15.18 -24.21 19.57
CA GLY A 47 16.56 -24.51 19.19
C GLY A 47 16.75 -24.73 17.69
N MET A 48 15.87 -24.13 16.88
CA MET A 48 15.86 -24.25 15.42
C MET A 48 15.59 -22.90 14.79
N GLU A 49 16.06 -22.72 13.56
CA GLU A 49 15.78 -21.52 12.76
C GLU A 49 14.33 -21.54 12.26
N LEU A 50 13.62 -20.42 12.41
CA LEU A 50 12.26 -20.24 11.94
C LEU A 50 12.25 -19.29 10.74
N PRO A 51 11.21 -19.35 9.90
CA PRO A 51 11.06 -18.40 8.82
C PRO A 51 10.97 -16.94 9.30
N GLU A 52 11.65 -16.03 8.61
CA GLU A 52 11.49 -14.59 8.82
C GLU A 52 10.29 -14.08 8.03
N VAL A 53 9.46 -13.23 8.67
CA VAL A 53 8.31 -12.58 8.04
C VAL A 53 8.29 -11.11 8.40
N ALA A 54 8.37 -10.25 7.39
CA ALA A 54 8.20 -8.80 7.53
C ALA A 54 7.04 -8.34 6.64
N GLY A 55 6.16 -7.49 7.20
CA GLY A 55 5.08 -6.86 6.45
C GLY A 55 5.34 -5.38 6.21
N GLU A 56 4.73 -4.83 5.18
CA GLU A 56 4.71 -3.39 4.92
C GLU A 56 3.26 -2.90 4.80
N LEU A 57 2.86 -1.90 5.58
CA LEU A 57 1.51 -1.34 5.56
C LEU A 57 1.49 0.07 4.94
N PRO A 58 0.89 0.26 3.76
CA PRO A 58 0.83 1.55 3.09
C PRO A 58 -0.20 2.50 3.73
N VAL A 59 0.09 3.80 3.68
CA VAL A 59 -0.79 4.85 4.23
C VAL A 59 -1.70 5.42 3.14
N PRO A 60 -3.04 5.30 3.26
CA PRO A 60 -3.96 5.90 2.30
C PRO A 60 -4.00 7.43 2.47
N THR A 61 -3.98 8.13 1.33
CA THR A 61 -4.05 9.59 1.21
C THR A 61 -5.20 9.95 0.26
N ALA A 62 -6.13 10.76 0.75
CA ALA A 62 -7.20 11.31 -0.08
C ALA A 62 -6.69 12.49 -0.91
N GLY A 63 -7.08 12.55 -2.18
CA GLY A 63 -6.90 13.69 -3.06
C GLY A 63 -8.06 14.68 -2.99
N ALA A 64 -8.05 15.68 -3.87
CA ALA A 64 -9.16 16.61 -4.02
C ALA A 64 -10.31 15.99 -4.84
N PRO A 65 -11.58 16.24 -4.50
CA PRO A 65 -12.71 15.82 -5.32
C PRO A 65 -12.63 16.43 -6.72
N GLU A 66 -12.98 15.64 -7.73
CA GLU A 66 -13.13 16.18 -9.08
C GLU A 66 -14.42 17.02 -9.16
N GLY A 67 -14.32 18.27 -9.62
CA GLY A 67 -15.45 19.20 -9.67
C GLY A 67 -16.62 18.72 -10.56
N PRO A 68 -17.79 19.38 -10.45
CA PRO A 68 -18.99 19.00 -11.18
C PRO A 68 -18.77 19.09 -12.69
N ARG A 69 -19.28 18.10 -13.43
CA ARG A 69 -19.23 18.09 -14.90
C ARG A 69 -20.62 18.29 -15.47
N TYR A 70 -20.86 19.45 -16.06
CA TYR A 70 -22.11 19.71 -16.76
C TYR A 70 -22.08 19.02 -18.12
N VAL A 71 -23.13 18.26 -18.42
CA VAL A 71 -23.31 17.56 -19.69
C VAL A 71 -24.56 18.05 -20.37
N GLU A 72 -24.52 18.12 -21.70
CA GLU A 72 -25.65 18.57 -22.49
C GLU A 72 -26.86 17.64 -22.29
N GLY A 73 -28.05 18.23 -22.23
CA GLY A 73 -29.31 17.49 -22.04
C GLY A 73 -29.62 17.07 -20.59
N ARG A 74 -28.74 17.39 -19.61
CA ARG A 74 -29.04 17.22 -18.18
C ARG A 74 -29.08 18.57 -17.47
N LEU A 75 -30.02 18.70 -16.52
CA LEU A 75 -30.11 19.90 -15.68
C LEU A 75 -29.19 19.83 -14.45
N LEU A 76 -28.82 18.61 -14.04
CA LEU A 76 -27.88 18.38 -12.96
C LEU A 76 -26.51 17.98 -13.53
N PRO A 77 -25.40 18.35 -12.87
CA PRO A 77 -24.08 17.87 -13.25
C PRO A 77 -24.02 16.34 -13.20
N ASP A 78 -23.32 15.76 -14.17
CA ASP A 78 -22.77 14.44 -14.03
C ASP A 78 -21.86 14.41 -12.79
N ARG A 79 -21.98 13.34 -11.99
CA ARG A 79 -21.34 13.21 -10.66
C ARG A 79 -21.81 14.25 -9.65
N THR A 80 -23.11 14.34 -9.45
CA THR A 80 -23.75 15.21 -8.43
C THR A 80 -23.13 15.05 -7.04
N LEU A 81 -22.78 13.82 -6.64
CA LEU A 81 -21.79 13.57 -5.59
C LEU A 81 -20.45 13.21 -6.25
N PRO A 82 -19.42 14.08 -6.17
CA PRO A 82 -18.16 13.84 -6.84
C PRO A 82 -17.40 12.67 -6.22
N GLN A 83 -16.64 11.97 -7.05
CA GLN A 83 -15.68 10.97 -6.57
C GLN A 83 -14.43 11.69 -6.03
N VAL A 84 -13.84 11.14 -4.99
CA VAL A 84 -12.57 11.58 -4.42
C VAL A 84 -11.51 10.54 -4.80
N PRO A 85 -10.42 10.92 -5.49
CA PRO A 85 -9.28 10.04 -5.70
C PRO A 85 -8.67 9.66 -4.35
N VAL A 86 -8.39 8.38 -4.16
CA VAL A 86 -7.65 7.87 -3.01
C VAL A 86 -6.41 7.17 -3.51
N HIS A 87 -5.26 7.63 -3.05
CA HIS A 87 -3.96 7.01 -3.29
C HIS A 87 -3.59 6.23 -2.05
N GLY A 88 -3.36 4.93 -2.16
CA GLY A 88 -2.85 4.11 -1.08
C GLY A 88 -1.86 3.10 -1.62
N GLY A 89 -1.74 1.97 -0.95
CA GLY A 89 -0.99 0.83 -1.46
C GLY A 89 -1.66 -0.49 -1.14
N LEU A 90 -1.18 -1.53 -1.80
CA LEU A 90 -1.31 -2.91 -1.34
C LEU A 90 -0.17 -3.19 -0.35
N PRO A 91 -0.44 -3.94 0.73
CA PRO A 91 0.59 -4.31 1.68
C PRO A 91 1.67 -5.14 1.01
N GLY A 92 2.90 -4.97 1.50
CA GLY A 92 4.05 -5.78 1.11
C GLY A 92 4.31 -6.91 2.10
N VAL A 93 5.04 -7.93 1.64
CA VAL A 93 5.52 -9.04 2.47
C VAL A 93 6.90 -9.50 1.97
N ASP A 94 7.84 -9.66 2.91
CA ASP A 94 9.09 -10.40 2.73
C ASP A 94 9.02 -11.66 3.58
N LEU A 95 9.22 -12.82 2.96
CA LEU A 95 9.23 -14.12 3.61
C LEU A 95 10.50 -14.87 3.25
N ARG A 96 11.24 -15.31 4.27
CA ARG A 96 12.44 -16.13 4.10
C ARG A 96 12.26 -17.44 4.83
N GLN A 97 12.31 -18.54 4.08
CA GLN A 97 12.21 -19.88 4.63
C GLN A 97 13.61 -20.52 4.63
N PRO A 98 14.14 -20.92 5.79
CA PRO A 98 15.36 -21.71 5.89
C PRO A 98 15.22 -23.06 5.17
N VAL A 99 16.24 -23.44 4.42
CA VAL A 99 16.36 -24.69 3.69
C VAL A 99 17.67 -25.36 4.14
N PRO A 100 17.59 -26.47 4.89
CA PRO A 100 18.78 -27.13 5.43
C PRO A 100 19.61 -27.79 4.33
N HIS A 101 20.93 -27.75 4.47
CA HIS A 101 21.82 -28.53 3.62
C HIS A 101 21.76 -30.03 3.96
N VAL A 102 21.83 -30.88 2.94
CA VAL A 102 21.80 -32.35 3.12
C VAL A 102 23.11 -32.89 3.72
N LEU A 103 24.22 -32.14 3.59
CA LEU A 103 25.57 -32.57 3.98
C LEU A 103 26.34 -31.52 4.82
N GLY A 104 25.65 -30.59 5.47
CA GLY A 104 26.25 -29.53 6.28
C GLY A 104 25.32 -29.03 7.39
N GLU A 105 25.83 -28.21 8.30
CA GLU A 105 25.04 -27.60 9.38
C GLU A 105 24.55 -26.18 9.05
N ASP A 106 24.85 -25.70 7.83
CA ASP A 106 24.44 -24.39 7.33
C ASP A 106 23.04 -24.45 6.68
N PHE A 107 22.41 -23.28 6.55
CA PHE A 107 21.11 -23.09 5.91
C PHE A 107 21.23 -22.16 4.70
N ASP A 108 20.53 -22.49 3.61
CA ASP A 108 20.20 -21.53 2.55
C ASP A 108 18.77 -21.00 2.78
N HIS A 109 18.35 -19.98 2.02
CA HIS A 109 16.98 -19.51 2.08
C HIS A 109 16.27 -19.54 0.73
N ALA A 110 14.99 -19.94 0.78
CA ALA A 110 14.03 -19.64 -0.25
C ALA A 110 13.26 -18.37 0.16
N GLY A 111 13.31 -17.34 -0.69
CA GLY A 111 12.74 -16.04 -0.44
C GLY A 111 11.54 -15.73 -1.34
N LEU A 112 10.55 -15.06 -0.77
CA LEU A 112 9.50 -14.35 -1.51
C LEU A 112 9.55 -12.89 -1.07
N ASP A 113 9.83 -12.00 -2.02
CA ASP A 113 9.82 -10.55 -1.82
C ASP A 113 8.68 -9.95 -2.67
N ALA A 114 7.63 -9.50 -2.00
CA ALA A 114 6.50 -8.81 -2.61
C ALA A 114 6.40 -7.41 -1.97
N PRO A 115 7.09 -6.39 -2.51
CA PRO A 115 7.12 -5.07 -1.90
C PRO A 115 5.74 -4.40 -1.92
N ALA A 116 5.49 -3.46 -1.00
CA ALA A 116 4.28 -2.67 -1.03
C ALA A 116 4.13 -1.98 -2.40
N SER A 117 2.93 -2.08 -3.00
CA SER A 117 2.68 -1.57 -4.35
C SER A 117 1.62 -0.48 -4.35
N GLY A 118 1.74 0.48 -5.26
CA GLY A 118 0.81 1.59 -5.34
C GLY A 118 -0.62 1.14 -5.73
N LEU A 119 -1.61 1.64 -4.99
CA LEU A 119 -3.03 1.47 -5.26
C LEU A 119 -3.67 2.83 -5.54
N ARG A 120 -4.31 2.96 -6.70
CA ARG A 120 -5.14 4.13 -7.04
C ARG A 120 -6.59 3.70 -7.10
N THR A 121 -7.43 4.40 -6.36
CA THR A 121 -8.87 4.17 -6.36
C THR A 121 -9.64 5.49 -6.32
N ARG A 122 -10.96 5.40 -6.48
CA ARG A 122 -11.89 6.52 -6.33
C ARG A 122 -12.97 6.11 -5.36
N THR A 123 -13.42 7.04 -4.51
CA THR A 123 -14.61 6.80 -3.68
C THR A 123 -15.83 6.54 -4.57
N PRO A 124 -16.86 5.85 -4.06
CA PRO A 124 -18.16 5.82 -4.73
C PRO A 124 -18.64 7.25 -5.01
N GLY A 125 -19.28 7.43 -6.17
CA GLY A 125 -19.93 8.68 -6.55
C GLY A 125 -21.41 8.47 -6.80
N LEU A 126 -22.14 9.55 -7.02
CA LEU A 126 -23.57 9.50 -7.30
C LEU A 126 -23.92 10.50 -8.40
N SER A 127 -24.78 10.07 -9.32
CA SER A 127 -25.32 10.90 -10.40
C SER A 127 -26.83 10.94 -10.27
N LEU A 128 -27.40 12.15 -10.29
CA LEU A 128 -28.84 12.37 -10.31
C LEU A 128 -29.24 13.02 -11.62
N ASP A 129 -30.42 12.67 -12.10
CA ASP A 129 -31.08 13.38 -13.18
C ASP A 129 -32.32 14.10 -12.66
N ALA A 130 -32.57 15.30 -13.19
CA ALA A 130 -33.73 16.08 -12.81
C ALA A 130 -35.00 15.47 -13.43
N PRO A 131 -36.18 15.65 -12.80
CA PRO A 131 -37.45 15.14 -13.31
C PRO A 131 -38.00 15.96 -14.51
N LEU A 132 -37.12 16.62 -15.27
CA LEU A 132 -37.47 17.45 -16.42
C LEU A 132 -36.58 17.08 -17.62
N THR A 133 -37.19 17.04 -18.79
CA THR A 133 -36.48 16.89 -20.07
C THR A 133 -35.74 18.18 -20.44
N ALA A 134 -34.85 18.08 -21.44
CA ALA A 134 -34.30 19.25 -22.08
C ALA A 134 -35.41 20.05 -22.82
N PRO A 135 -35.21 21.35 -23.07
CA PRO A 135 -36.12 22.14 -23.91
C PRO A 135 -36.43 21.44 -25.23
N ASP A 136 -37.73 21.22 -25.51
CA ASP A 136 -38.19 20.50 -26.70
C ASP A 136 -38.80 21.49 -27.73
N PRO A 137 -38.25 21.62 -28.95
CA PRO A 137 -38.83 22.48 -29.99
C PRO A 137 -40.26 22.05 -30.41
N GLY A 138 -40.62 20.77 -30.24
CA GLY A 138 -41.99 20.28 -30.45
C GLY A 138 -42.99 20.75 -29.39
N ALA A 139 -42.50 21.21 -28.23
CA ALA A 139 -43.28 21.71 -27.10
C ALA A 139 -43.06 23.22 -26.85
N LEU A 140 -42.84 24.01 -27.91
CA LEU A 140 -42.55 25.45 -27.82
C LEU A 140 -41.28 25.79 -27.00
N GLY A 141 -40.33 24.86 -26.93
CA GLY A 141 -39.12 24.98 -26.11
C GLY A 141 -39.35 24.74 -24.61
N LEU A 142 -40.54 24.29 -24.20
CA LEU A 142 -40.83 23.98 -22.80
C LEU A 142 -40.33 22.57 -22.43
N PRO A 143 -39.72 22.40 -21.25
CA PRO A 143 -39.36 21.08 -20.74
C PRO A 143 -40.61 20.32 -20.28
N SER A 144 -40.69 19.04 -20.62
CA SER A 144 -41.72 18.11 -20.14
C SER A 144 -41.24 17.31 -18.91
N PRO A 145 -42.15 16.87 -18.02
CA PRO A 145 -41.81 15.97 -16.91
C PRO A 145 -41.25 14.63 -17.40
N LYS A 146 -40.26 14.10 -16.67
CA LYS A 146 -39.75 12.73 -16.83
C LYS A 146 -39.52 12.09 -15.46
N LEU A 147 -39.41 10.76 -15.42
CA LEU A 147 -39.01 10.06 -14.20
C LEU A 147 -37.58 10.45 -13.82
N PRO A 148 -37.31 10.70 -12.52
CA PRO A 148 -35.95 10.95 -12.06
C PRO A 148 -35.12 9.67 -12.14
N GLU A 149 -33.86 9.81 -12.50
CA GLU A 149 -32.89 8.72 -12.54
C GLU A 149 -31.79 8.96 -11.50
N ALA A 150 -31.35 7.88 -10.86
CA ALA A 150 -30.23 7.91 -9.93
C ALA A 150 -29.26 6.77 -10.26
N GLY A 151 -27.98 7.11 -10.37
CA GLY A 151 -26.90 6.17 -10.64
C GLY A 151 -25.84 6.22 -9.54
N VAL A 152 -25.37 5.04 -9.12
CA VAL A 152 -24.20 4.91 -8.25
C VAL A 152 -22.98 4.64 -9.12
N LEU A 153 -21.94 5.44 -8.93
CA LEU A 153 -20.67 5.30 -9.63
C LEU A 153 -19.76 4.40 -8.81
N ALA A 154 -19.47 3.21 -9.33
CA ALA A 154 -18.58 2.26 -8.69
C ALA A 154 -17.14 2.80 -8.59
N PRO A 155 -16.42 2.46 -7.51
CA PRO A 155 -14.98 2.66 -7.43
C PRO A 155 -14.24 1.96 -8.57
N ALA A 156 -13.25 2.62 -9.16
CA ALA A 156 -12.32 1.99 -10.09
C ALA A 156 -11.00 1.71 -9.35
N LEU A 157 -10.52 0.47 -9.39
CA LEU A 157 -9.28 0.05 -8.73
C LEU A 157 -8.15 -0.10 -9.78
N ARG A 158 -6.98 0.48 -9.52
CA ARG A 158 -5.79 0.30 -10.36
C ARG A 158 -4.54 0.04 -9.53
N THR A 159 -3.86 -1.06 -9.80
CA THR A 159 -2.62 -1.51 -9.15
C THR A 159 -1.70 -2.18 -10.18
N ALA A 160 -0.43 -2.37 -9.81
CA ALA A 160 0.53 -3.18 -10.57
C ALA A 160 1.49 -3.87 -9.57
N PRO A 161 1.03 -4.90 -8.83
CA PRO A 161 1.87 -5.59 -7.87
C PRO A 161 2.94 -6.41 -8.59
N VAL A 162 4.11 -6.53 -7.95
CA VAL A 162 5.21 -7.39 -8.36
C VAL A 162 5.58 -8.30 -7.20
N ALA A 163 6.07 -9.49 -7.50
CA ALA A 163 6.62 -10.40 -6.52
C ALA A 163 7.81 -11.11 -7.14
N ASN A 164 8.89 -11.20 -6.37
CA ASN A 164 10.12 -11.88 -6.74
C ASN A 164 10.23 -13.16 -5.91
N LEU A 165 10.63 -14.23 -6.58
CA LEU A 165 11.03 -15.48 -5.93
C LEU A 165 12.53 -15.62 -6.11
N GLY A 166 13.21 -15.94 -5.02
CA GLY A 166 14.65 -16.07 -5.01
C GLY A 166 15.10 -17.26 -4.17
N VAL A 167 16.29 -17.75 -4.49
CA VAL A 167 17.08 -18.56 -3.58
C VAL A 167 18.38 -17.83 -3.33
N GLY A 168 18.83 -17.80 -2.10
CA GLY A 168 20.01 -17.06 -1.70
C GLY A 168 20.89 -17.88 -0.76
N PRO A 169 22.21 -17.67 -0.80
CA PRO A 169 23.10 -18.21 0.21
C PRO A 169 22.72 -17.62 1.57
N GLY A 170 22.87 -18.41 2.63
CA GLY A 170 22.57 -17.98 4.00
C GLY A 170 23.34 -16.74 4.46
N LEU A 171 22.67 -15.95 5.31
CA LEU A 171 23.25 -15.18 6.41
C LEU A 171 22.41 -15.41 7.66
#